data_AF-A0AA87Y380-F1
#
_entry.id   AF-A0AA87Y380-F1
#
_cell.length_a   1.000
_cell.length_b   1.000
_cell.length_c   1.000
_cell.angle_alpha   90.00
_cell.angle_beta   90.00
_cell.angle_gamma   90.00
#
_symmetry.space_group_name_H-M   'P 1'
#
loop_
_entity.id
_entity.type
_entity.pdbx_description
1 polymer ?
#
loop_
_entity_poly.entity_id
_entity_poly.type
_entity_poly.pdbx_seq_one_letter_code
_entity_poly.pdbx_strand_id
1 'polypeptide(L)' 'MQLARPDQLSLEHAHRALRSEMSLEAMLSNPALKVILENRARAFMQRRARVDVKKLQANDNDE' A
#
# COMPACT_ATOMS: atom_id res chain seq x y z
N MET A 1 -1.50 16.33 -9.55
CA MET A 1 -1.64 14.86 -9.53
C MET A 1 -2.39 14.46 -8.27
N GLN A 2 -3.66 14.07 -8.40
CA GLN A 2 -4.46 13.63 -7.26
C GLN A 2 -3.95 12.24 -6.85
N LEU A 3 -3.27 12.16 -5.72
CA LEU A 3 -2.73 10.89 -5.24
C LEU A 3 -3.92 10.02 -4.81
N ALA A 4 -4.15 8.91 -5.52
CA ALA A 4 -5.19 7.95 -5.17
C ALA A 4 -5.04 7.58 -3.68
N ARG A 5 -6.14 7.69 -2.92
CA ARG A 5 -6.13 7.29 -1.51
C ARG A 5 -5.75 5.81 -1.44
N PRO A 6 -4.84 5.42 -0.54
CA PRO A 6 -4.51 4.02 -0.36
C PRO A 6 -5.75 3.23 0.08
N ASP A 7 -5.94 2.07 -0.52
CA ASP A 7 -7.01 1.15 -0.15
C ASP A 7 -6.76 0.55 1.24
N GLN A 8 -7.83 0.05 1.85
CA GLN A 8 -7.79 -0.44 3.23
C GLN A 8 -6.83 -1.62 3.42
N LEU A 9 -6.71 -2.52 2.44
CA LEU A 9 -5.76 -3.62 2.48
C LEU A 9 -4.31 -3.10 2.49
N SER A 10 -4.01 -2.10 1.67
CA SER A 10 -2.70 -1.46 1.64
C SER A 10 -2.36 -0.74 2.96
N LEU A 11 -3.35 -0.14 3.62
CA LEU A 11 -3.18 0.48 4.94
C LEU A 11 -2.93 -0.56 6.04
N GLU A 12 -3.66 -1.67 6.04
CA GLU A 12 -3.45 -2.78 6.98
C GLU A 12 -2.08 -3.43 6.79
N HIS A 13 -1.66 -3.64 5.54
CA HIS A 13 -0.32 -4.17 5.26
C HIS A 13 0.77 -3.19 5.70
N ALA A 14 0.57 -1.89 5.48
CA ALA A 14 1.50 -0.87 5.96
C ALA A 14 1.60 -0.88 7.49
N HIS A 15 0.48 -0.99 8.20
CA HIS A 15 0.43 -1.09 9.66
C HIS A 15 1.20 -2.30 10.19
N ARG A 16 0.94 -3.49 9.64
CA ARG A 16 1.69 -4.72 9.98
C ARG A 16 3.18 -4.59 9.70
N ALA A 17 3.56 -3.95 8.59
CA ALA A 17 4.95 -3.75 8.22
C ALA A 17 5.69 -2.77 9.16
N LEU A 18 4.97 -1.82 9.75
CA LEU A 18 5.53 -0.87 10.72
C LEU A 18 5.73 -1.49 12.11
N ARG A 19 5.15 -2.67 12.39
CA ARG A 19 5.23 -3.38 13.68
C ARG A 19 4.91 -2.47 14.88
N SER A 20 3.98 -1.54 14.68
CA SER A 20 3.56 -0.61 15.70
C SER A 20 2.63 -1.30 16.71
N GLU A 21 2.80 -1.00 18.00
CA GLU A 21 1.87 -1.43 19.05
C GLU A 21 0.55 -0.64 19.04
N MET A 22 0.53 0.55 18.41
CA MET A 22 -0.69 1.32 18.23
C MET A 22 -1.63 0.67 17.22
N SER A 23 -2.94 0.78 17.44
CA SER A 23 -3.94 0.34 16.46
C SER A 23 -3.86 1.17 15.18
N LEU A 24 -4.35 0.59 14.07
CA LEU A 24 -4.44 1.27 12.78
C LEU A 24 -5.22 2.60 12.89
N GLU A 25 -6.32 2.60 13.62
CA GLU A 25 -7.17 3.78 13.83
C GLU A 25 -6.47 4.87 14.65
N ALA A 26 -5.71 4.49 15.69
CA ALA A 26 -4.91 5.43 16.47
C ALA A 26 -3.81 6.09 15.61
N MET A 27 -3.20 5.32 14.69
CA MET A 27 -2.23 5.86 13.74
C MET A 27 -2.87 6.79 12.71
N LEU A 28 -4.08 6.49 12.24
CA LEU A 28 -4.82 7.35 11.30
C LEU A 28 -5.31 8.65 11.96
N SER A 29 -5.57 8.61 13.27
CA SER A 29 -5.96 9.79 14.07
C SER A 29 -4.80 10.75 14.30
N ASN A 30 -3.54 10.28 14.25
CA ASN A 30 -2.37 11.14 14.40
C ASN A 30 -1.87 11.62 13.01
N PRO A 31 -1.85 12.93 12.72
CA PRO A 31 -1.46 13.45 11.41
C PRO A 31 -0.07 13.01 10.93
N ALA A 32 0.91 12.91 11.84
CA ALA A 32 2.27 12.52 11.49
C ALA A 32 2.34 11.03 11.13
N LEU A 33 1.70 10.17 11.94
CA LEU A 33 1.68 8.73 11.71
C LEU A 33 0.84 8.37 10.48
N LYS A 34 -0.26 9.09 10.24
CA LYS A 34 -1.08 8.95 9.04
C LYS A 34 -0.25 9.15 7.78
N VAL A 35 0.60 10.18 7.71
CA VAL A 35 1.46 10.42 6.54
C VAL A 35 2.44 9.26 6.31
N ILE A 36 3.04 8.73 7.37
CA ILE A 36 3.96 7.58 7.29
C ILE A 36 3.22 6.35 6.77
N LEU A 37 2.05 6.06 7.34
CA LEU A 37 1.21 4.93 6.98
C LEU A 37 0.73 5.01 5.53
N GLU A 38 0.25 6.17 5.09
CA GLU A 38 -0.20 6.39 3.71
C GLU A 38 0.94 6.24 2.70
N ASN A 39 2.13 6.77 3.01
CA ASN A 39 3.30 6.62 2.13
C ASN A 39 3.69 5.15 1.97
N ARG A 40 3.67 4.38 3.06
CA ARG A 40 4.00 2.96 3.02
C ARG A 40 2.93 2.15 2.28
N ALA A 41 1.66 2.48 2.48
CA ALA A 41 0.54 1.87 1.77
C ALA A 41 0.63 2.14 0.25
N ARG A 42 0.96 3.37 -0.17
CA ARG A 42 1.17 3.69 -1.59
C ARG A 42 2.33 2.92 -2.20
N ALA A 43 3.45 2.79 -1.47
CA ALA A 43 4.58 1.98 -1.93
C ALA A 43 4.17 0.51 -2.14
N PHE A 44 3.30 -0.02 -1.27
CA PHE A 44 2.74 -1.36 -1.43
C PHE A 44 1.84 -1.46 -2.67
N MET A 45 0.92 -0.51 -2.87
CA MET A 45 0.07 -0.45 -4.08
C MET A 45 0.90 -0.41 -5.36
N GLN A 46 1.91 0.45 -5.42
CA GLN A 46 2.79 0.58 -6.60
C GLN A 46 3.55 -0.72 -6.87
N ARG A 47 4.03 -1.40 -5.82
CA ARG A 47 4.67 -2.72 -5.97
C ARG A 47 3.68 -3.75 -6.48
N ARG A 48 2.46 -3.80 -5.93
CA ARG A 48 1.42 -4.73 -6.36
C ARG A 48 1.02 -4.50 -7.81
N ALA A 49 0.79 -3.24 -8.20
CA ALA A 49 0.50 -2.88 -9.59
C ALA A 49 1.62 -3.29 -10.55
N ARG A 50 2.89 -3.13 -10.18
CA ARG A 50 4.02 -3.59 -11.00
C ARG A 50 4.09 -5.12 -11.12
N VAL A 51 3.74 -5.85 -10.06
CA VAL A 51 3.68 -7.32 -10.07
C VAL A 51 2.52 -7.80 -10.93
N ASP A 52 1.35 -7.18 -10.81
CA ASP A 52 0.17 -7.52 -11.62
C ASP A 52 0.42 -7.24 -13.11
N VAL A 53 1.07 -6.13 -13.46
CA VAL A 53 1.50 -5.85 -14.84
C VAL A 53 2.47 -6.91 -15.37
N LYS A 54 3.47 -7.32 -14.57
CA LYS A 54 4.37 -8.42 -14.97
C LYS A 54 3.64 -9.75 -15.15
N LYS A 55 2.61 -10.03 -14.34
CA LYS A 55 1.78 -11.23 -14.50
C LYS A 55 0.93 -11.19 -15.76
N LEU A 56 0.38 -10.03 -16.12
CA LEU A 56 -0.34 -9.87 -17.39
C LEU A 56 0.60 -10.10 -18.60
N GLN A 57 1.80 -9.51 -18.58
CA GLN A 57 2.75 -9.65 -19.69
C GLN A 57 3.32 -11.08 -19.84
N ALA A 58 3.33 -11.89 -18.78
CA ALA A 58 3.83 -13.26 -18.85
C ALA A 58 2.87 -14.21 -19.59
N ASN A 59 1.58 -13.87 -19.71
CA ASN A 59 0.58 -14.69 -20.38
C ASN A 59 0.37 -14.34 -21.87
N ASP A 60 1.02 -13.29 -22.38
CA ASP A 60 0.93 -12.89 -23.80
C ASP A 60 2.05 -13.50 -24.68
N ASN A 61 2.90 -14.37 -24.12
CA ASN A 61 4.08 -14.94 -24.79
C ASN A 61 3.99 -16.46 -25.04
N ASP A 62 2.79 -17.03 -25.11
CA ASP A 62 2.59 -18.37 -25.69
C ASP A 62 2.16 -18.21 -27.16
N GLU A 63 3.14 -17.99 -28.06
CA GLU A 63 3.07 -18.29 -29.49
C GLU A 63 3.72 -19.65 -29.79
#